data_AF-A0A8T4WJQ1-F1
#
_entry.id   AF-A0A8T4WJQ1-F1
#
_cell.length_a   1.000
_cell.length_b   1.000
_cell.length_c   1.000
_cell.angle_alpha   90.00
_cell.angle_beta   90.00
_cell.angle_gamma   90.00
#
_symmetry.space_group_name_H-M   'P 1'
#
loop_
_entity.id
_entity.type
_entity.pdbx_description
1 polymer ?
#
loop_
_entity_poly.entity_id
_entity_poly.type
_entity_poly.pdbx_seq_one_letter_code
_entity_poly.pdbx_strand_id
1 'polypeptide(L)'
;VKLEKIVYEASKGTEVFLSLVIPKEDALVGYLRLRDLNQPHRYELSKYPSMIIRELKVVGQEISIGRSESDGVQHQGFGKQLVKEAEQVCVEEFDKHHLFVLSGVGVKEYYRKYLSFTDDGVYLHKKV
;
A
#
# COMPACT_ATOMS: atom_id res chain seq x y z
N VAL A 1 11.43 10.80 9.83
CA VAL A 1 11.26 9.66 8.91
C VAL A 1 11.31 10.20 7.49
N LYS A 2 12.04 9.55 6.60
CA LYS A 2 12.21 9.92 5.18
C LYS A 2 11.52 8.86 4.32
N LEU A 3 10.79 9.29 3.30
CA LEU A 3 10.24 8.40 2.28
C LEU A 3 11.32 8.11 1.22
N GLU A 4 11.48 6.84 0.87
CA GLU A 4 12.35 6.39 -0.20
C GLU A 4 11.57 5.50 -1.17
N LYS A 5 11.99 5.52 -2.43
CA LYS A 5 11.36 4.79 -3.53
C LYS A 5 12.42 4.10 -4.35
N ILE A 6 12.22 2.81 -4.60
CA ILE A 6 13.06 1.99 -5.48
C ILE A 6 12.14 1.39 -6.54
N VAL A 7 12.49 1.59 -7.81
CA VAL A 7 11.76 1.03 -8.97
C VAL A 7 12.62 -0.03 -9.63
N TYR A 8 12.06 -1.20 -9.91
CA TYR A 8 12.79 -2.30 -10.54
C TYR A 8 11.87 -3.21 -11.36
N GLU A 9 12.45 -3.87 -12.36
CA GLU A 9 11.75 -4.84 -13.20
C GLU A 9 11.70 -6.21 -12.53
N ALA A 10 10.52 -6.83 -12.50
CA ALA A 10 10.31 -8.17 -11.98
C ALA A 10 9.18 -8.89 -12.74
N SER A 11 9.48 -10.07 -13.29
CA SER A 11 8.51 -10.92 -14.00
C SER A 11 7.74 -10.15 -15.09
N LYS A 12 8.46 -9.42 -15.96
CA LYS A 12 7.91 -8.63 -17.08
C LYS A 12 6.93 -7.52 -16.66
N GLY A 13 7.05 -7.02 -15.44
CA GLY A 13 6.34 -5.84 -14.98
C GLY A 13 7.18 -5.08 -13.98
N THR A 14 6.75 -3.86 -13.70
CA THR A 14 7.49 -2.94 -12.84
C THR A 14 7.01 -3.06 -11.40
N GLU A 15 7.94 -3.14 -10.47
CA GLU A 15 7.69 -3.04 -9.03
C GLU A 15 8.19 -1.68 -8.52
N VAL A 16 7.41 -1.09 -7.62
CA VAL A 16 7.75 0.12 -6.88
C VAL A 16 7.74 -0.24 -5.40
N PHE A 17 8.92 -0.17 -4.79
CA PHE A 17 9.11 -0.37 -3.36
C PHE A 17 9.18 1.00 -2.68
N LEU A 18 8.15 1.33 -1.92
CA LEU A 18 8.08 2.53 -1.09
C LEU A 18 8.47 2.17 0.34
N SER A 19 9.36 2.94 0.95
CA SER A 19 9.77 2.72 2.34
C SER A 19 9.85 4.00 3.12
N LEU A 20 9.56 3.90 4.41
CA LEU A 20 9.76 4.94 5.39
C LEU A 20 10.95 4.53 6.24
N VAL A 21 12.02 5.33 6.22
CA VAL A 21 13.29 5.04 6.91
C VAL A 21 13.69 6.16 7.88
N ILE A 22 14.55 5.82 8.83
CA ILE A 22 15.25 6.78 9.70
C ILE A 22 16.73 6.78 9.26
N PRO A 23 17.15 7.73 8.40
CA PRO A 23 18.49 7.66 7.79
C PRO A 23 19.64 7.66 8.79
N LYS A 24 19.47 8.33 9.94
CA LYS A 24 20.50 8.40 10.99
C LYS A 24 20.73 7.06 11.70
N GLU A 25 19.74 6.18 11.68
CA GLU A 25 19.73 4.91 12.43
C GLU A 25 19.77 3.69 11.50
N ASP A 26 19.79 3.92 10.18
CA ASP A 26 19.64 2.86 9.15
C ASP A 26 18.45 1.92 9.42
N ALA A 27 17.35 2.52 9.91
CA ALA A 27 16.20 1.77 10.40
C ALA A 27 14.97 1.90 9.48
N LEU A 28 14.29 0.78 9.25
CA LEU A 28 13.05 0.70 8.49
C LEU A 28 11.83 0.84 9.40
N VAL A 29 11.01 1.86 9.16
CA VAL A 29 9.76 2.14 9.88
C VAL A 29 8.57 1.44 9.23
N GLY A 30 8.58 1.29 7.91
CA GLY A 30 7.51 0.62 7.19
C GLY A 30 7.78 0.62 5.69
N TYR A 31 7.06 -0.21 4.96
CA TYR A 31 7.18 -0.30 3.52
C TYR A 31 5.87 -0.73 2.85
N LEU A 32 5.79 -0.45 1.56
CA LEU A 32 4.70 -0.83 0.68
C LEU A 32 5.27 -1.35 -0.64
N ARG A 33 4.77 -2.50 -1.10
CA ARG A 33 5.11 -3.09 -2.40
C ARG A 33 3.99 -2.84 -3.39
N LEU A 34 4.23 -1.98 -4.35
CA LEU A 34 3.30 -1.61 -5.41
C LEU A 34 3.77 -2.26 -6.71
N ARG A 35 2.85 -2.89 -7.44
CA ARG A 35 3.16 -3.52 -8.72
C ARG A 35 2.29 -2.96 -9.83
N ASP A 36 2.94 -2.71 -10.96
CA ASP A 36 2.27 -2.39 -12.20
C ASP A 36 1.65 -3.65 -12.85
N LEU A 37 0.33 -3.61 -13.09
CA LEU A 37 -0.37 -4.74 -13.73
C LEU A 37 -0.39 -4.56 -15.25
N ASN A 38 0.41 -5.37 -15.95
CA ASN A 38 0.43 -5.42 -17.41
C ASN A 38 -0.60 -6.40 -17.98
N GLN A 39 -0.53 -7.67 -17.57
CA GLN A 39 -1.41 -8.73 -18.08
C GLN A 39 -1.85 -9.66 -16.94
N PRO A 40 -2.71 -9.19 -16.01
CA PRO A 40 -3.23 -10.03 -14.95
C PRO A 40 -4.17 -11.10 -15.51
N HIS A 41 -4.11 -12.30 -14.95
CA HIS A 41 -5.01 -13.42 -15.31
C HIS A 41 -6.33 -13.40 -14.54
N ARG A 42 -6.41 -12.64 -13.44
CA ARG A 42 -7.61 -12.52 -12.60
C ARG A 42 -8.54 -11.48 -13.18
N TYR A 43 -9.79 -11.88 -13.43
CA TYR A 43 -10.83 -11.01 -13.99
C TYR A 43 -10.95 -9.68 -13.26
N GLU A 44 -10.90 -9.67 -11.93
CA GLU A 44 -11.04 -8.45 -11.12
C GLU A 44 -9.98 -7.39 -11.48
N LEU A 45 -8.75 -7.84 -11.74
CA LEU A 45 -7.60 -7.01 -12.05
C LEU A 45 -7.52 -6.63 -13.54
N SER A 46 -8.22 -7.37 -14.41
CA SER A 46 -8.23 -7.13 -15.86
C SER A 46 -9.29 -6.11 -16.29
N LYS A 47 -10.17 -5.65 -15.38
CA LYS A 47 -11.25 -4.69 -15.69
C LYS A 47 -10.72 -3.32 -16.13
N TYR A 48 -9.59 -2.90 -15.57
CA TYR A 48 -9.03 -1.57 -15.75
C TYR A 48 -7.49 -1.63 -15.80
N PRO A 49 -6.83 -0.74 -16.56
CA PRO A 49 -5.42 -0.44 -16.36
C PRO A 49 -5.21 0.00 -14.90
N SER A 50 -4.42 -0.79 -14.16
CA SER A 50 -4.39 -0.66 -12.69
C SER A 50 -3.03 -1.04 -12.12
N MET A 51 -2.79 -0.63 -10.88
CA MET A 51 -1.70 -1.10 -10.04
C MET A 51 -2.26 -1.86 -8.84
N ILE A 52 -1.41 -2.65 -8.18
CA ILE A 52 -1.79 -3.40 -6.98
C ILE A 52 -0.79 -3.22 -5.85
N ILE A 53 -1.29 -2.86 -4.67
CA ILE A 53 -0.57 -2.98 -3.40
C ILE A 53 -0.55 -4.46 -3.03
N ARG A 54 0.63 -5.06 -3.15
CA ARG A 54 0.86 -6.48 -2.84
C ARG A 54 1.11 -6.71 -1.36
N GLU A 55 1.67 -5.70 -0.70
CA GLU A 55 2.05 -5.76 0.70
C GLU A 55 2.13 -4.35 1.28
N LEU A 56 1.64 -4.18 2.50
CA LEU A 56 1.85 -3.00 3.33
C LEU A 56 2.25 -3.50 4.72
N LYS A 57 3.38 -3.01 5.23
CA LYS A 57 3.87 -3.36 6.56
C LYS A 57 4.38 -2.11 7.25
N VAL A 58 3.89 -1.84 8.45
CA VAL A 58 4.46 -0.86 9.38
C VAL A 58 5.17 -1.64 10.48
N VAL A 59 6.43 -1.30 10.74
CA VAL A 59 7.27 -1.90 11.78
C VAL A 59 6.95 -1.21 13.10
N GLY A 60 6.50 -2.00 14.08
CA GLY A 60 6.04 -1.52 15.38
C GLY A 60 5.18 -2.57 16.07
N GLN A 61 4.98 -2.42 17.37
CA GLN A 61 4.16 -3.34 18.16
C GLN A 61 2.71 -3.28 17.66
N GLU A 62 2.10 -4.44 17.38
CA GLU A 62 0.69 -4.54 17.02
C GLU A 62 -0.15 -3.92 18.13
N ILE A 63 -0.63 -2.69 17.94
CA ILE A 63 -1.51 -2.06 18.91
C ILE A 63 -2.81 -2.85 18.88
N SER A 64 -3.03 -3.63 19.92
CA SER A 64 -4.31 -4.27 20.18
C SER A 64 -5.37 -3.18 20.21
N ILE A 65 -6.45 -3.37 19.43
CA ILE A 65 -7.58 -2.44 19.37
C ILE A 65 -8.09 -2.22 20.80
N GLY A 66 -7.85 -1.04 21.39
CA GLY A 66 -8.43 -0.65 22.68
C GLY A 66 -7.51 -0.06 23.76
N ARG A 67 -6.21 0.17 23.55
CA ARG A 67 -5.38 0.90 24.53
C ARG A 67 -4.85 2.23 23.98
N SER A 68 -5.14 3.33 24.68
CA SER A 68 -4.50 4.61 24.47
C SER A 68 -3.14 4.61 25.16
N GLU A 69 -2.08 4.32 24.41
CA GLU A 69 -0.74 4.75 24.80
C GLU A 69 -0.24 5.71 23.71
N SER A 70 0.27 6.85 24.17
CA SER A 70 0.66 8.02 23.40
C SER A 70 1.61 7.74 22.22
N ASP A 71 2.33 6.62 22.25
CA ASP A 71 3.27 6.20 21.19
C ASP A 71 2.54 5.53 20.01
N GLY A 72 1.39 4.90 20.27
CA GLY A 72 0.61 4.24 19.23
C GLY A 72 -0.02 5.21 18.22
N VAL A 73 -0.29 6.45 18.64
CA VAL A 73 -0.80 7.53 17.79
C VAL A 73 0.22 7.93 16.72
N GLN A 74 1.52 7.80 17.00
CA GLN A 74 2.59 8.16 16.07
C GLN A 74 2.71 7.14 14.90
N HIS A 75 2.35 5.87 15.13
CA HIS A 75 2.42 4.82 14.11
C HIS A 75 1.19 4.74 13.20
N GLN A 76 0.03 5.25 13.63
CA GLN A 76 -1.21 5.17 12.84
C GLN A 76 -1.16 5.93 11.50
N GLY A 77 -0.21 6.85 11.34
CA GLY A 77 -0.04 7.66 10.13
C GLY A 77 0.77 7.00 9.02
N PHE A 78 1.76 6.16 9.33
CA PHE A 78 2.72 5.67 8.34
C PHE A 78 2.11 4.77 7.29
N GLY A 79 1.17 3.90 7.69
CA GLY A 79 0.44 3.06 6.74
C GLY A 79 -0.38 3.89 5.74
N LYS A 80 -1.09 4.91 6.25
CA LYS A 80 -1.86 5.83 5.41
C LYS A 80 -0.96 6.67 4.49
N GLN A 81 0.19 7.12 5.00
CA GLN A 81 1.18 7.86 4.24
C GLN A 81 1.72 7.03 3.07
N LEU A 82 2.10 5.77 3.31
CA LEU A 82 2.56 4.87 2.27
C LEU A 82 1.47 4.60 1.23
N VAL A 83 0.22 4.37 1.64
CA VAL A 83 -0.88 4.16 0.69
C VAL A 83 -1.13 5.42 -0.14
N LYS A 84 -1.14 6.61 0.48
CA LYS A 84 -1.29 7.87 -0.25
C LYS A 84 -0.20 8.06 -1.30
N GLU A 85 1.05 7.76 -0.95
CA GLU A 85 2.15 7.81 -1.90
C GLU A 85 1.95 6.81 -3.04
N ALA A 86 1.46 5.60 -2.76
CA ALA A 86 1.13 4.63 -3.79
C ALA A 86 0.01 5.11 -4.73
N GLU A 87 -0.99 5.83 -4.22
CA GLU A 87 -2.03 6.48 -5.04
C GLU A 87 -1.43 7.53 -5.97
N GLN A 88 -0.49 8.35 -5.47
CA GLN A 88 0.22 9.34 -6.29
C GLN A 88 1.08 8.70 -7.36
N VAL A 89 1.90 7.70 -7.02
CA VAL A 89 2.70 6.93 -7.99
C VAL A 89 1.81 6.33 -9.07
N CYS A 90 0.67 5.75 -8.69
CA CYS A 90 -0.28 5.14 -9.61
C CYS A 90 -0.75 6.12 -10.70
N VAL A 91 -1.12 7.35 -10.31
CA VAL A 91 -1.65 8.35 -11.24
C VAL A 91 -0.53 9.10 -11.96
N GLU A 92 0.44 9.63 -11.21
CA GLU A 92 1.42 10.60 -11.72
C GLU A 92 2.54 9.94 -12.53
N GLU A 93 2.90 8.69 -12.22
CA GLU A 93 4.04 8.00 -12.85
C GLU A 93 3.62 6.88 -13.79
N PHE A 94 2.48 6.23 -13.53
CA PHE A 94 2.02 5.08 -14.31
C PHE A 94 0.74 5.34 -15.12
N ASP A 95 0.16 6.55 -15.02
CA ASP A 95 -1.07 6.95 -15.73
C ASP A 95 -2.23 5.95 -15.51
N LYS A 96 -2.39 5.51 -14.26
CA LYS A 96 -3.40 4.53 -13.84
C LYS A 96 -4.30 5.11 -12.77
N HIS A 97 -5.61 4.91 -12.93
CA HIS A 97 -6.64 5.47 -12.06
C HIS A 97 -7.34 4.43 -11.18
N HIS A 98 -6.78 3.23 -11.12
CA HIS A 98 -7.36 2.12 -10.38
C HIS A 98 -6.28 1.43 -9.55
N LEU A 99 -6.48 1.43 -8.23
CA LEU A 99 -5.57 0.82 -7.28
C LEU A 99 -6.25 -0.34 -6.57
N PHE A 100 -5.63 -1.51 -6.65
CA PHE A 100 -6.08 -2.70 -5.95
C PHE A 100 -5.21 -2.97 -4.71
N VAL A 101 -5.75 -3.69 -3.73
CA VAL A 101 -5.01 -4.18 -2.57
C VAL A 101 -5.24 -5.66 -2.39
N LEU A 102 -4.14 -6.41 -2.28
CA LEU A 102 -4.15 -7.77 -1.77
C LEU A 102 -4.13 -7.74 -0.23
N SER A 103 -5.32 -7.73 0.38
CA SER A 103 -5.46 -7.66 1.83
C SER A 103 -5.91 -8.99 2.42
N GLY A 104 -5.28 -9.40 3.53
CA GLY A 104 -5.82 -10.44 4.40
C GLY A 104 -7.19 -10.05 4.96
N VAL A 105 -8.04 -11.04 5.23
CA VAL A 105 -9.44 -10.84 5.66
C VAL A 105 -9.55 -9.93 6.88
N GLY A 106 -8.70 -10.13 7.90
CA GLY A 106 -8.71 -9.34 9.14
C GLY A 106 -8.25 -7.89 8.98
N VAL A 107 -7.63 -7.52 7.86
CA VAL A 107 -7.12 -6.17 7.60
C VAL A 107 -8.01 -5.39 6.63
N LYS A 108 -8.94 -6.05 5.93
CA LYS A 108 -9.82 -5.39 4.94
C LYS A 108 -10.57 -4.20 5.54
N GLU A 109 -11.02 -4.33 6.79
CA GLU A 109 -11.78 -3.28 7.46
C GLU A 109 -10.99 -1.99 7.68
N TYR A 110 -9.67 -2.08 7.87
CA TYR A 110 -8.81 -0.90 7.94
C TYR A 110 -8.86 -0.09 6.64
N TYR A 111 -8.72 -0.76 5.50
CA TYR A 111 -8.73 -0.11 4.18
C TYR A 111 -10.11 0.48 3.85
N ARG A 112 -11.20 -0.23 4.18
CA ARG A 112 -12.56 0.28 3.98
C ARG A 112 -12.82 1.52 4.81
N LYS A 113 -12.60 1.41 6.12
CA LYS A 113 -12.96 2.45 7.10
C LYS A 113 -12.11 3.70 6.98
N TYR A 114 -10.82 3.56 6.69
CA TYR A 114 -9.87 4.66 6.80
C TYR A 114 -9.28 5.14 5.48
N LEU A 115 -9.42 4.38 4.39
CA LEU A 115 -8.78 4.67 3.10
C LEU A 115 -9.75 4.64 1.91
N SER A 116 -11.04 4.41 2.17
CA SER A 116 -12.13 4.45 1.17
C SER A 116 -12.00 3.40 0.06
N PHE A 117 -11.42 2.25 0.36
CA PHE A 117 -11.45 1.08 -0.52
C PHE A 117 -12.77 0.32 -0.37
N THR A 118 -13.19 -0.35 -1.44
CA THR A 118 -14.36 -1.24 -1.46
C THR A 118 -13.96 -2.64 -1.95
N ASP A 119 -14.73 -3.68 -1.62
CA ASP A 119 -14.46 -5.02 -2.15
C ASP A 119 -14.70 -5.11 -3.65
N ASP A 120 -13.76 -5.74 -4.36
CA ASP A 120 -13.91 -6.22 -5.73
C ASP A 120 -13.38 -7.66 -5.80
N GLY A 121 -14.30 -8.61 -5.69
CA GLY A 121 -14.00 -10.03 -5.57
C GLY A 121 -13.09 -10.32 -4.37
N VAL A 122 -11.96 -10.96 -4.62
CA VAL A 122 -10.98 -11.27 -3.55
C VAL A 122 -10.14 -10.07 -3.13
N TYR A 123 -10.11 -9.00 -3.94
CA TYR A 123 -9.32 -7.80 -3.70
C TYR A 123 -10.14 -6.69 -3.06
N LEU A 124 -9.44 -5.65 -2.63
CA LEU A 124 -10.03 -4.34 -2.43
C LEU A 124 -9.65 -3.44 -3.61
N HIS A 125 -10.53 -2.51 -3.96
CA HIS A 125 -10.38 -1.59 -5.08
C HIS A 125 -10.71 -0.16 -4.63
N LYS A 126 -9.95 0.79 -5.18
CA LYS A 126 -10.24 2.23 -5.11
C LYS A 126 -9.94 2.86 -6.48
N LYS A 127 -10.82 3.75 -6.92
CA LYS A 127 -10.52 4.66 -8.03
C LYS A 127 -9.74 5.85 -7.47
N VAL A 128 -8.55 6.08 -8.03
CA VAL A 128 -7.56 7.07 -7.56
C VAL A 128 -7.36 8.18 -8.59
#